data_AF-C8WLR2-F1
#
_entry.id   AF-C8WLR2-F1
#
_cell.length_a   1.000
_cell.length_b   1.000
_cell.length_c   1.000
_cell.angle_alpha   90.00
_cell.angle_beta   90.00
_cell.angle_gamma   90.00
#
_symmetry.space_group_name_H-M   'P 1'
#
loop_
_entity.id
_entity.type
_entity.pdbx_description
1 polymer ?
#
loop_
_entity_poly.entity_id
_entity_poly.type
_entity_poly.pdbx_seq_one_letter_code
_entity_poly.pdbx_strand_id
1 'polypeptide(L)'
;MAGSNTVRSPHYGALQDVVDSLYLGLGPKEKLRRLDIVVAAEAADLPDDLAEIVNLLPPGSYTRQRLCDQLNSAIGGHAWGQVYGTVQ
;
A
#
# COMPACT_ATOMS: atom_id res chain seq x y z
N MET A 1 -24.50 -8.56 4.21
CA MET A 1 -23.63 -9.72 3.93
C MET A 1 -22.20 -9.24 4.09
N ALA A 2 -21.43 -9.78 5.03
CA ALA A 2 -19.99 -9.51 5.06
C ALA A 2 -19.41 -10.21 3.82
N GLY A 3 -18.98 -9.43 2.82
CA GLY A 3 -18.28 -10.00 1.67
C GLY A 3 -17.11 -10.82 2.20
N SER A 4 -17.02 -12.09 1.83
CA SER A 4 -15.90 -12.90 2.32
C SER A 4 -14.62 -12.30 1.75
N ASN A 5 -13.64 -12.02 2.62
CA ASN A 5 -12.30 -11.56 2.24
C ASN A 5 -11.47 -12.67 1.53
N THR A 6 -12.13 -13.45 0.68
CA THR A 6 -11.63 -14.60 -0.07
C THR A 6 -11.76 -14.39 -1.57
N VAL A 7 -12.57 -13.43 -2.01
CA VAL A 7 -12.72 -13.10 -3.43
C VAL A 7 -11.64 -12.09 -3.82
N ARG A 8 -10.87 -12.41 -4.86
CA ARG A 8 -9.82 -11.52 -5.37
C ARG A 8 -10.45 -10.29 -6.05
N SER A 9 -9.98 -9.11 -5.68
CA SER A 9 -10.36 -7.85 -6.31
C SER A 9 -9.73 -7.70 -7.69
N PRO A 10 -10.37 -7.00 -8.65
CA PRO A 10 -9.72 -6.56 -9.89
C PRO A 10 -8.45 -5.72 -9.64
N HIS A 11 -8.35 -5.08 -8.47
CA HIS A 11 -7.21 -4.25 -8.07
C HIS A 11 -6.12 -5.04 -7.31
N TYR A 12 -6.12 -6.37 -7.41
CA TYR A 12 -5.09 -7.20 -6.80
C TYR A 12 -3.70 -6.81 -7.34
N GLY A 13 -2.79 -6.42 -6.44
CA GLY A 13 -1.45 -5.96 -6.79
C GLY A 13 -1.33 -4.45 -7.04
N ALA A 14 -2.42 -3.68 -7.09
CA ALA A 14 -2.35 -2.24 -7.38
C ALA A 14 -1.46 -1.46 -6.38
N LEU A 15 -1.46 -1.87 -5.11
CA LEU A 15 -0.60 -1.25 -4.10
C LEU A 15 0.88 -1.59 -4.31
N GLN A 16 1.21 -2.75 -4.89
CA GLN A 16 2.59 -3.09 -5.27
C GLN A 16 3.09 -2.15 -6.37
N ASP A 17 2.26 -1.90 -7.39
CA ASP A 17 2.62 -1.01 -8.49
C ASP A 17 2.92 0.42 -8.01
N VAL A 18 2.18 0.92 -7.02
CA VAL A 18 2.43 2.20 -6.37
C VAL A 18 3.76 2.19 -5.62
N VAL A 19 4.03 1.15 -4.82
CA VAL A 19 5.30 0.99 -4.09
C VAL A 19 6.49 0.93 -5.05
N ASP A 20 6.38 0.18 -6.14
CA ASP A 20 7.45 0.04 -7.12
C ASP A 20 7.72 1.36 -7.84
N SER A 21 6.67 2.09 -8.21
CA SER A 21 6.78 3.40 -8.86
C SER A 21 7.44 4.44 -7.94
N LEU A 22 7.09 4.44 -6.65
CA LEU A 22 7.64 5.36 -5.66
C LEU A 22 9.16 5.22 -5.48
N TYR A 23 9.67 3.99 -5.50
CA TYR A 23 11.09 3.71 -5.27
C TYR A 23 11.89 3.46 -6.54
N LEU A 24 11.28 3.64 -7.71
CA LEU A 24 11.97 3.48 -8.98
C LEU A 24 13.17 4.42 -9.08
N GLY A 25 14.37 3.86 -9.26
CA GLY A 25 15.61 4.63 -9.35
C GLY A 25 16.15 5.16 -8.01
N LEU A 26 15.49 4.85 -6.88
CA LEU A 26 15.98 5.22 -5.55
C LEU A 26 16.87 4.12 -4.95
N GLY A 27 17.81 4.54 -4.09
CA GLY A 27 18.63 3.61 -3.31
C GLY A 27 17.85 2.94 -2.18
N PRO A 28 18.32 1.79 -1.65
CA PRO A 28 17.61 1.02 -0.62
C PRO A 28 17.46 1.74 0.73
N LYS A 29 18.26 2.78 0.98
CA LYS A 29 18.20 3.60 2.19
C LYS A 29 17.45 4.90 2.00
N GLU A 30 17.03 5.20 0.77
CA GLU A 30 16.31 6.42 0.45
C GLU A 30 14.95 6.40 1.12
N LYS A 31 14.50 7.58 1.56
CA LYS A 31 13.26 7.72 2.31
C LYS A 31 12.30 8.67 1.62
N LEU A 32 11.03 8.27 1.56
CA LEU A 32 9.93 9.10 1.11
C LEU A 32 9.04 9.49 2.27
N ARG A 33 8.49 10.71 2.24
CA ARG A 33 7.59 11.17 3.30
C ARG A 33 6.22 10.54 3.10
N ARG A 34 5.46 10.39 4.19
CA ARG A 34 4.05 9.94 4.13
C ARG A 34 3.25 10.72 3.08
N LEU A 35 3.43 12.04 2.98
CA LEU A 35 2.72 12.86 2.01
C LEU A 35 3.00 12.44 0.56
N ASP A 36 4.26 12.15 0.23
CA ASP A 36 4.65 11.74 -1.13
C ASP A 36 3.98 10.39 -1.49
N ILE A 37 3.82 9.50 -0.51
CA ILE A 37 3.14 8.20 -0.66
C ILE A 37 1.64 8.37 -0.87
N VAL A 38 0.99 9.23 -0.07
CA VAL A 38 -0.45 9.53 -0.20
C VAL A 38 -0.76 10.14 -1.57
N VAL A 39 0.04 11.13 -1.99
CA VAL A 39 -0.13 11.77 -3.30
C VAL A 39 0.04 10.77 -4.45
N ALA A 40 1.00 9.84 -4.33
CA ALA A 40 1.18 8.80 -5.35
C ALA A 40 -0.01 7.81 -5.40
N ALA A 41 -0.58 7.46 -4.25
CA ALA A 41 -1.77 6.61 -4.19
C ALA A 41 -3.01 7.30 -4.80
N GLU A 42 -3.21 8.60 -4.52
CA GLU A 42 -4.26 9.41 -5.13
C GLU A 42 -4.06 9.53 -6.66
N ALA A 43 -2.83 9.78 -7.10
CA ALA A 43 -2.50 9.86 -8.52
C ALA A 43 -2.68 8.53 -9.26
N ALA A 44 -2.57 7.40 -8.55
CA ALA A 44 -2.80 6.07 -9.08
C ALA A 44 -4.28 5.66 -9.09
N ASP A 45 -5.20 6.52 -8.63
CA ASP A 45 -6.64 6.28 -8.58
C ASP A 45 -6.99 4.95 -7.89
N LEU A 46 -6.35 4.69 -6.73
CA LEU A 46 -6.60 3.48 -5.95
C LEU A 46 -8.07 3.42 -5.48
N PRO A 47 -8.68 2.22 -5.43
CA PRO A 47 -10.01 2.06 -4.85
C PRO A 47 -10.00 2.46 -3.37
N ASP A 48 -11.16 2.89 -2.86
CA ASP A 48 -11.33 3.41 -1.49
C ASP A 48 -10.70 2.51 -0.41
N ASP A 49 -10.86 1.18 -0.53
CA ASP A 49 -10.25 0.20 0.38
C ASP A 49 -8.72 0.32 0.43
N LEU A 50 -8.05 0.45 -0.72
CA LEU A 50 -6.59 0.59 -0.76
C LEU A 50 -6.14 2.00 -0.37
N ALA A 51 -6.93 3.02 -0.67
CA ALA A 51 -6.69 4.37 -0.19
C ALA A 51 -6.78 4.44 1.35
N GLU A 52 -7.71 3.70 1.98
CA GLU A 52 -7.78 3.54 3.43
C GLU A 52 -6.49 2.96 4.00
N ILE A 53 -5.97 1.87 3.41
CA ILE A 53 -4.70 1.25 3.83
C ILE A 53 -3.54 2.25 3.80
N VAL A 54 -3.43 3.08 2.76
CA VAL A 54 -2.40 4.12 2.66
C VAL A 54 -2.61 5.22 3.70
N ASN A 55 -3.87 5.58 3.96
CA ASN A 55 -4.21 6.63 4.93
C ASN A 55 -3.91 6.22 6.39
N LEU A 56 -3.89 4.93 6.70
CA LEU A 56 -3.50 4.39 8.01
C LEU A 56 -2.00 4.51 8.32
N LEU A 57 -1.16 4.87 7.35
CA LEU A 57 0.27 5.04 7.58
C LEU A 57 0.53 6.06 8.69
N PRO A 58 1.35 5.73 9.70
CA PRO A 58 1.80 6.69 10.70
C PRO A 58 2.53 7.88 10.04
N PRO A 59 2.59 9.05 10.71
CA PRO A 59 3.42 10.15 10.24
C PRO A 59 4.91 9.75 10.26
N GLY A 60 5.65 10.14 9.21
CA GLY A 60 7.08 9.89 9.12
C GLY A 60 7.59 9.78 7.69
N SER A 61 8.82 9.28 7.57
CA SER A 61 9.43 8.93 6.29
C SER A 61 9.85 7.46 6.29
N TYR A 62 9.65 6.81 5.16
CA TYR A 62 9.77 5.37 5.01
C TYR A 62 10.86 5.04 4.02
N THR A 63 11.67 4.04 4.32
CA THR A 63 12.36 3.27 3.27
C THR A 63 11.36 2.31 2.64
N ARG A 64 11.67 1.75 1.46
CA ARG A 64 10.81 0.75 0.80
C ARG A 64 10.40 -0.38 1.74
N GLN A 65 11.39 -0.99 2.41
CA GLN A 65 11.15 -2.07 3.38
C GLN A 65 10.18 -1.64 4.49
N ARG A 66 10.42 -0.48 5.12
CA ARG A 66 9.56 0.01 6.21
C ARG A 66 8.16 0.37 5.75
N LEU A 67 8.02 0.87 4.51
CA LEU A 67 6.71 1.11 3.92
C LEU A 67 5.95 -0.20 3.73
N CYS A 68 6.57 -1.20 3.11
CA CYS A 68 5.96 -2.51 2.88
C CYS A 68 5.51 -3.17 4.19
N ASP A 69 6.33 -3.11 5.23
CA ASP A 69 5.98 -3.64 6.56
C ASP A 69 4.69 -3.00 7.10
N GLN A 70 4.56 -1.66 7.01
CA GLN A 70 3.40 -0.94 7.51
C GLN A 70 2.14 -1.22 6.68
N LEU A 71 2.25 -1.19 5.35
CA LEU A 71 1.14 -1.49 4.45
C LEU A 71 0.64 -2.93 4.66
N ASN A 72 1.55 -3.90 4.77
CA ASN A 72 1.19 -5.29 5.04
C ASN A 72 0.58 -5.48 6.43
N SER A 73 1.03 -4.72 7.44
CA SER A 73 0.41 -4.76 8.76
C SER A 73 -1.04 -4.26 8.71
N ALA A 74 -1.32 -3.19 7.96
CA ALA A 74 -2.67 -2.67 7.78
C ALA A 74 -3.55 -3.64 6.98
N ILE A 75 -3.05 -4.19 5.86
CA ILE A 75 -3.74 -5.21 5.05
C ILE A 75 -4.07 -6.44 5.91
N GLY A 76 -3.12 -6.91 6.71
CA GLY A 76 -3.30 -8.03 7.63
C GLY A 76 -4.37 -7.76 8.68
N GLY A 77 -4.41 -6.55 9.24
CA GLY A 77 -5.44 -6.11 10.18
C GLY A 77 -6.86 -6.16 9.61
N HIS A 78 -7.02 -5.93 8.30
CA HIS A 78 -8.29 -6.02 7.60
C HIS A 78 -8.59 -7.43 7.05
N ALA A 79 -7.67 -8.39 7.21
CA ALA A 79 -7.69 -9.69 6.57
C ALA A 79 -7.83 -9.62 5.02
N TRP A 80 -7.24 -8.60 4.40
CA TRP A 80 -7.37 -8.31 2.96
C TRP A 80 -6.25 -8.89 2.08
N GLY A 81 -5.29 -9.61 2.66
CA GLY A 81 -4.16 -10.15 1.89
C GLY A 81 -4.56 -11.08 0.73
N GLN A 82 -5.68 -11.79 0.83
CA GLN A 82 -6.21 -12.62 -0.27
C GLN A 82 -6.99 -11.79 -1.30
N VAL A 83 -7.54 -10.64 -0.90
CA VAL A 83 -8.37 -9.76 -1.73
C VAL A 83 -7.51 -8.85 -2.61
N TYR A 84 -6.49 -8.22 -2.03
CA TYR A 84 -5.66 -7.21 -2.69
C TYR A 84 -4.18 -7.60 -2.86
N GLY A 85 -3.73 -8.65 -2.15
CA GLY A 85 -2.32 -9.05 -2.12
C GLY A 85 -1.54 -8.38 -0.98
N THR A 86 -0.25 -8.70 -0.91
CA THR A 86 0.73 -8.06 -0.03
C THR A 86 1.79 -7.39 -0.88
N VAL A 87 2.48 -6.41 -0.32
CA VAL A 87 3.58 -5.72 -0.99
C VAL A 87 4.94 -6.19 -0.51
N GLN A 88 5.97 -6.06 -1.33
CA GLN A 88 7.36 -6.35 -0.98
C GLN A 88 8.26 -5.27 -1.52
#